data_AF-A0A233HI06-F1
#
_entry.id   AF-A0A233HI06-F1
#
_cell.length_a   1.000
_cell.length_b   1.000
_cell.length_c   1.000
_cell.angle_alpha   90.00
_cell.angle_beta   90.00
_cell.angle_gamma   90.00
#
_symmetry.space_group_name_H-M   'P 1'
#
loop_
_entity.id
_entity.type
_entity.pdbx_description
1 polymer ?
#
loop_
_entity_poly.entity_id
_entity_poly.type
_entity_poly.pdbx_seq_one_letter_code
_entity_poly.pdbx_strand_id
1 'polypeptide(L)'
;MGLMMKIIDSVFGELTFDDYDWVNNIDISIFGKTTNIELVVQPNDDENSIFDEQRMAYDDFVNNKDKLIKDIELAVAKYYKEVLLNTGRAQVDDKEIPDLVEPLSLIFPMVLNAGETRVGLSFNADCDPEHGIGVLLKNGNIEEVSTEDIVL
;
A
#
# COMPACT_ATOMS: atom_id res chain seq x y z
N MET A 1 12.69 -29.45 2.21
CA MET A 1 13.06 -28.07 1.83
C MET A 1 12.25 -27.76 0.60
N GLY A 2 11.13 -27.07 0.77
CA GLY A 2 10.25 -26.72 -0.36
C GLY A 2 10.99 -25.78 -1.31
N LEU A 3 10.77 -25.94 -2.61
CA LEU A 3 11.31 -25.01 -3.59
C LEU A 3 10.59 -23.66 -3.40
N MET A 4 11.35 -22.59 -3.12
CA MET A 4 10.83 -21.23 -3.24
C MET A 4 10.54 -20.98 -4.72
N MET A 5 9.29 -20.62 -5.05
CA MET A 5 8.92 -20.23 -6.40
C MET A 5 9.39 -18.80 -6.63
N LYS A 6 10.03 -18.56 -7.77
CA LYS A 6 10.53 -17.24 -8.17
C LYS A 6 10.17 -16.95 -9.62
N ILE A 7 9.82 -15.71 -9.89
CA ILE A 7 9.56 -15.22 -11.25
C ILE A 7 10.31 -13.90 -11.47
N ILE A 8 10.46 -13.55 -12.75
CA ILE A 8 10.86 -12.22 -13.19
C ILE A 8 9.69 -11.68 -13.99
N ASP A 9 8.88 -10.83 -13.37
CA ASP A 9 7.81 -10.11 -14.05
C ASP A 9 8.38 -8.87 -14.78
N SER A 10 7.83 -8.53 -15.94
CA SER A 10 8.33 -7.40 -16.73
C SER A 10 8.12 -6.03 -16.09
N VAL A 11 7.17 -5.91 -15.15
CA VAL A 11 6.81 -4.67 -14.46
C VAL A 11 7.30 -4.70 -13.02
N PHE A 12 7.00 -5.78 -12.28
CA PHE A 12 7.35 -5.90 -10.86
C PHE A 12 8.79 -6.39 -10.61
N GLY A 13 9.49 -6.87 -11.64
CA GLY A 13 10.86 -7.36 -11.51
C GLY A 13 10.95 -8.76 -10.88
N GLU A 14 12.01 -9.02 -10.11
CA GLU A 14 12.13 -10.29 -9.38
C GLU A 14 11.08 -10.36 -8.28
N LEU A 15 10.36 -11.47 -8.20
CA LEU A 15 9.38 -11.75 -7.14
C LEU A 15 9.64 -13.16 -6.59
N THR A 16 9.47 -13.30 -5.28
CA THR A 16 9.49 -14.60 -4.60
C THR A 16 8.09 -14.90 -4.08
N PHE A 17 7.62 -16.13 -4.23
CA PHE A 17 6.33 -16.53 -3.66
C PHE A 17 6.51 -16.86 -2.18
N ASP A 18 5.84 -16.11 -1.30
CA ASP A 18 5.88 -16.26 0.15
C ASP A 18 4.49 -16.05 0.75
N ASP A 19 4.09 -16.91 1.68
CA ASP A 19 2.79 -16.88 2.38
C ASP A 19 1.59 -16.48 1.50
N TYR A 20 1.45 -17.14 0.35
CA TYR A 20 0.37 -16.99 -0.66
C TYR A 20 0.47 -15.80 -1.61
N ASP A 21 1.48 -14.94 -1.45
CA ASP A 21 1.66 -13.75 -2.28
C ASP A 21 3.00 -13.74 -3.03
N TRP A 22 3.08 -12.93 -4.08
CA TRP A 22 4.35 -12.57 -4.69
C TRP A 22 4.93 -11.36 -3.98
N VAL A 23 6.13 -11.51 -3.44
CA VAL A 23 6.79 -10.47 -2.64
C VAL A 23 8.16 -10.09 -3.17
N ASN A 24 8.50 -8.82 -2.96
CA ASN A 24 9.86 -8.27 -3.02
C ASN A 24 9.92 -7.01 -2.13
N ASN A 25 11.02 -6.26 -2.16
CA ASN A 25 11.11 -4.95 -1.51
C ASN A 25 11.30 -3.84 -2.53
N ILE A 26 10.72 -2.67 -2.23
CA ILE A 26 10.82 -1.46 -3.05
C ILE A 26 11.09 -0.23 -2.20
N ASP A 27 11.87 0.71 -2.72
CA ASP A 27 12.05 2.01 -2.09
C ASP A 27 10.90 2.96 -2.45
N ILE A 28 10.18 3.43 -1.44
CA ILE A 28 9.16 4.47 -1.58
C ILE A 28 9.56 5.71 -0.79
N SER A 29 9.18 6.89 -1.28
CA SER A 29 9.38 8.14 -0.55
C SER A 29 8.02 8.70 -0.17
N ILE A 30 7.71 8.68 1.13
CA ILE A 30 6.47 9.21 1.72
C ILE A 30 6.86 10.04 2.95
N PHE A 31 6.16 11.14 3.18
CA PHE A 31 6.45 12.15 4.19
C PHE A 31 7.88 12.68 4.12
N GLY A 32 8.42 12.78 2.90
CA GLY A 32 9.80 13.21 2.64
C GLY A 32 10.88 12.23 3.12
N LYS A 33 10.51 11.01 3.52
CA LYS A 33 11.43 9.94 3.94
C LYS A 33 11.41 8.80 2.94
N THR A 34 12.58 8.32 2.56
CA THR A 34 12.71 7.12 1.74
C THR A 34 12.80 5.91 2.66
N THR A 35 11.90 4.95 2.48
CA THR A 35 11.82 3.71 3.25
C THR A 35 11.80 2.53 2.30
N ASN A 36 12.53 1.47 2.64
CA ASN A 36 12.45 0.20 1.96
C ASN A 36 11.26 -0.57 2.54
N ILE A 37 10.23 -0.78 1.71
CA ILE A 37 8.96 -1.38 2.11
C ILE A 37 8.71 -2.66 1.31
N GLU A 38 7.79 -3.49 1.79
CA GLU A 38 7.39 -4.70 1.08
C GLU A 38 6.55 -4.33 -0.15
N LEU A 39 6.86 -4.95 -1.30
CA LEU A 39 6.04 -4.96 -2.49
C LEU A 39 5.29 -6.29 -2.51
N VAL A 40 3.96 -6.24 -2.49
CA VAL A 40 3.08 -7.42 -2.47
C VAL A 40 2.22 -7.41 -3.73
N VAL A 41 2.20 -8.52 -4.46
CA VAL A 41 1.29 -8.74 -5.60
C VAL A 41 0.48 -9.99 -5.33
N GLN A 42 -0.82 -9.81 -5.07
CA GLN A 42 -1.73 -10.91 -4.77
C GLN A 42 -2.01 -11.72 -6.04
N PRO A 43 -1.88 -13.05 -6.02
CA PRO A 43 -2.16 -13.85 -7.20
C PRO A 43 -3.66 -13.89 -7.53
N ASN A 44 -4.01 -14.10 -8.80
CA ASN A 44 -5.40 -14.05 -9.25
C ASN A 44 -6.09 -15.42 -9.36
N ASP A 45 -5.32 -16.50 -9.31
CA ASP A 45 -5.80 -17.86 -9.54
C ASP A 45 -4.88 -18.89 -8.86
N ASP A 46 -5.29 -20.16 -8.92
CA ASP A 46 -4.53 -21.30 -8.37
C ASP A 46 -3.16 -21.52 -9.07
N GLU A 47 -2.93 -20.88 -10.22
CA GLU A 47 -1.64 -20.89 -10.93
C GLU A 47 -0.73 -19.73 -10.49
N ASN A 48 -1.18 -18.96 -9.50
CA ASN A 48 -0.53 -17.78 -8.96
C ASN A 48 -0.28 -16.68 -10.01
N SER A 49 -1.19 -16.50 -10.96
CA SER A 49 -1.01 -15.55 -12.07
C SER A 49 -1.06 -14.08 -11.63
N ILE A 50 -0.20 -13.26 -12.25
CA ILE A 50 -0.25 -11.78 -12.18
C ILE A 50 -0.95 -11.27 -13.44
N PHE A 51 -2.03 -10.51 -13.26
CA PHE A 51 -2.87 -9.99 -14.35
C PHE A 51 -2.41 -8.61 -14.83
N ASP A 52 -2.84 -8.25 -16.04
CA ASP A 52 -2.43 -7.00 -16.68
C ASP A 52 -2.95 -5.77 -15.93
N GLU A 53 -4.11 -5.83 -15.28
CA GLU A 53 -4.62 -4.73 -14.45
C GLU A 53 -3.69 -4.41 -13.26
N GLN A 54 -3.00 -5.40 -12.69
CA GLN A 54 -2.01 -5.14 -11.63
C GLN A 54 -0.76 -4.45 -12.19
N ARG A 55 -0.30 -4.89 -13.36
CA ARG A 55 0.82 -4.25 -14.07
C ARG A 55 0.48 -2.81 -14.46
N MET A 56 -0.72 -2.59 -14.99
CA MET A 56 -1.25 -1.26 -15.29
C MET A 56 -1.36 -0.38 -14.04
N ALA A 57 -1.83 -0.95 -12.92
CA ALA A 57 -1.90 -0.23 -11.65
C ALA A 57 -0.52 0.25 -11.19
N TYR A 58 0.51 -0.59 -11.34
CA TYR A 58 1.89 -0.23 -11.01
C TYR A 58 2.41 0.89 -11.90
N ASP A 59 2.25 0.75 -13.22
CA ASP A 59 2.67 1.78 -14.19
C ASP A 59 1.96 3.11 -13.92
N ASP A 60 0.64 3.10 -13.69
CA ASP A 60 -0.13 4.29 -13.36
C ASP A 60 0.32 4.92 -12.04
N PHE A 61 0.60 4.11 -11.02
CA PHE A 61 1.12 4.59 -9.73
C PHE A 61 2.48 5.27 -9.89
N VAL A 62 3.41 4.64 -10.61
CA VAL A 62 4.77 5.19 -10.84
C VAL A 62 4.71 6.46 -11.69
N ASN A 63 3.91 6.47 -12.76
CA ASN A 63 3.77 7.62 -13.66
C ASN A 63 3.14 8.84 -12.97
N ASN A 64 2.33 8.63 -11.94
CA ASN A 64 1.64 9.70 -11.20
C ASN A 64 2.16 9.87 -9.76
N LYS A 65 3.28 9.23 -9.41
CA LYS A 65 3.78 9.06 -8.05
C LYS A 65 3.84 10.37 -7.26
N ASP A 66 4.43 11.42 -7.82
CA ASP A 66 4.61 12.70 -7.12
C ASP A 66 3.30 13.36 -6.68
N LYS A 67 2.23 13.18 -7.46
CA LYS A 67 0.91 13.69 -7.12
C LYS A 67 0.23 12.77 -6.11
N LEU A 68 0.21 11.46 -6.40
CA LEU A 68 -0.44 10.46 -5.56
C LEU A 68 0.13 10.44 -4.15
N ILE A 69 1.45 10.51 -4.01
CA ILE A 69 2.11 10.52 -2.71
C ILE A 69 1.66 11.73 -1.88
N LYS A 70 1.55 12.93 -2.47
CA LYS A 70 1.05 14.11 -1.75
C LYS A 70 -0.40 13.96 -1.31
N ASP A 71 -1.24 13.41 -2.19
CA ASP A 71 -2.65 13.18 -1.89
C ASP A 71 -2.79 12.13 -0.76
N ILE A 72 -1.97 11.08 -0.79
CA ILE A 72 -1.90 10.04 0.25
C ILE A 72 -1.42 10.61 1.58
N GLU A 73 -0.33 11.40 1.59
CA GLU A 73 0.20 12.04 2.81
C GLU A 73 -0.87 12.89 3.52
N LEU A 74 -1.62 13.69 2.76
CA LEU A 74 -2.72 14.49 3.29
C LEU A 74 -3.87 13.63 3.83
N ALA A 75 -4.21 12.56 3.11
CA ALA A 75 -5.31 11.66 3.46
C ALA A 75 -5.00 10.86 4.74
N VAL A 76 -3.79 10.32 4.84
CA VAL A 76 -3.27 9.61 6.02
C VAL A 76 -3.20 10.54 7.23
N ALA A 77 -2.65 11.76 7.07
CA ALA A 77 -2.57 12.74 8.16
C ALA A 77 -3.95 13.14 8.69
N LYS A 78 -4.93 13.31 7.78
CA LYS A 78 -6.31 13.58 8.15
C LYS A 78 -6.91 12.41 8.93
N TYR A 79 -6.80 11.18 8.42
CA TYR A 79 -7.34 9.99 9.08
C TYR A 79 -6.74 9.78 10.48
N TYR A 80 -5.41 9.92 10.60
CA TYR A 80 -4.69 9.83 11.87
C TYR A 80 -5.29 10.77 12.93
N LYS A 81 -5.53 12.04 12.57
CA LYS A 81 -6.14 13.03 13.48
C LYS A 81 -7.59 12.72 13.84
N GLU A 82 -8.36 12.19 12.88
CA GLU A 82 -9.73 11.72 13.12
C GLU A 82 -9.77 10.57 14.13
N VAL A 83 -8.84 9.60 14.05
CA VAL A 83 -8.70 8.53 15.04
C VAL A 83 -8.37 9.10 16.42
N LEU A 84 -7.43 10.04 16.53
CA LEU A 84 -7.12 10.70 17.80
C LEU A 84 -8.34 11.40 18.42
N LEU A 85 -9.11 12.10 17.58
CA LEU A 85 -10.31 12.81 18.02
C LEU A 85 -11.38 11.83 18.53
N ASN A 86 -11.65 10.76 17.76
CA ASN A 86 -12.66 9.76 18.08
C ASN A 86 -12.32 8.94 19.34
N THR A 87 -11.03 8.79 19.64
CA THR A 87 -10.53 8.08 20.83
C THR A 87 -10.29 9.02 22.03
N GLY A 88 -10.51 10.33 21.88
CA GLY A 88 -10.30 11.33 22.94
C GLY A 88 -8.83 11.58 23.27
N ARG A 89 -7.90 11.20 22.40
CA ARG A 89 -6.46 11.48 22.51
C ARG A 89 -6.16 12.94 22.15
N ALA A 90 -5.05 13.46 22.69
CA ALA A 90 -4.61 14.81 22.37
C ALA A 90 -4.25 14.93 20.88
N GLN A 91 -4.62 16.06 20.27
CA GLN A 91 -4.29 16.34 18.87
C GLN A 91 -2.81 16.69 18.72
N VAL A 92 -2.23 16.35 17.56
CA VAL A 92 -0.83 16.61 17.20
C VAL A 92 -0.73 17.64 16.06
N ASP A 93 0.42 18.29 15.93
CA ASP A 93 0.73 19.14 14.77
C ASP A 93 0.93 18.27 13.51
N ASP A 94 0.59 18.79 12.33
CA ASP A 94 0.81 18.06 11.07
C ASP A 94 2.28 17.69 10.85
N LYS A 95 3.21 18.49 11.40
CA LYS A 95 4.65 18.26 11.29
C LYS A 95 5.13 17.05 12.09
N GLU A 96 4.36 16.58 13.07
CA GLU A 96 4.71 15.44 13.91
C GLU A 96 4.27 14.12 13.26
N ILE A 97 3.21 14.13 12.43
CA ILE A 97 2.65 12.95 11.77
C ILE A 97 3.68 12.13 10.97
N PRO A 98 4.59 12.75 10.19
CA PRO A 98 5.69 12.04 9.51
C PRO A 98 6.55 11.13 10.41
N ASP A 99 6.61 11.40 11.71
CA ASP A 99 7.38 10.61 12.69
C ASP A 99 6.51 9.56 13.42
N LEU A 100 5.19 9.63 13.26
CA LEU A 100 4.20 8.78 13.95
C LEU A 100 3.57 7.73 13.02
N VAL A 101 3.82 7.86 11.71
CA VAL A 101 3.33 6.98 10.66
C VAL A 101 4.49 6.48 9.82
N GLU A 102 4.60 5.17 9.67
CA GLU A 102 5.66 4.51 8.92
C GLU A 102 5.06 3.66 7.79
N PRO A 103 5.43 3.90 6.51
CA PRO A 103 4.95 3.07 5.41
C PRO A 103 5.52 1.65 5.55
N LEU A 104 4.68 0.64 5.33
CA LEU A 104 5.02 -0.77 5.51
C LEU A 104 5.01 -1.56 4.19
N SER A 105 3.95 -1.43 3.40
CA SER A 105 3.82 -2.19 2.16
C SER A 105 3.09 -1.43 1.05
N LEU A 106 3.40 -1.83 -0.18
CA LEU A 106 2.72 -1.43 -1.42
C LEU A 106 2.11 -2.69 -2.02
N ILE A 107 0.78 -2.76 -2.01
CA ILE A 107 0.01 -3.97 -2.32
C ILE A 107 -0.69 -3.79 -3.66
N PHE A 108 -0.64 -4.80 -4.51
CA PHE A 108 -1.40 -4.91 -5.75
C PHE A 108 -2.41 -6.04 -5.60
N PRO A 109 -3.66 -5.74 -5.18
CA PRO A 109 -4.63 -6.77 -4.84
C PRO A 109 -5.04 -7.62 -6.03
N MET A 110 -5.66 -8.76 -5.74
CA MET A 110 -6.33 -9.60 -6.74
C MET A 110 -7.36 -8.77 -7.54
N VAL A 111 -7.41 -9.00 -8.85
CA VAL A 111 -8.34 -8.36 -9.78
C VAL A 111 -9.73 -8.98 -9.62
N LEU A 112 -10.64 -8.21 -9.03
CA LEU A 112 -12.03 -8.64 -8.83
C LEU A 112 -12.94 -8.25 -10.01
N ASN A 113 -12.62 -7.14 -10.68
CA ASN A 113 -13.41 -6.59 -11.78
C ASN A 113 -12.48 -6.27 -12.96
N ALA A 114 -12.80 -6.78 -14.14
CA ALA A 114 -12.03 -6.50 -15.35
C ALA A 114 -11.98 -4.99 -15.65
N GLY A 115 -10.79 -4.48 -15.96
CA GLY A 115 -10.56 -3.07 -16.25
C GLY A 115 -10.55 -2.13 -15.05
N GLU A 116 -10.61 -2.65 -13.82
CA GLU A 116 -10.41 -1.88 -12.58
C GLU A 116 -8.98 -2.07 -12.08
N THR A 117 -8.25 -0.97 -11.82
CA THR A 117 -6.93 -1.02 -11.20
C THR A 117 -7.02 -0.66 -9.72
N ARG A 118 -6.30 -1.40 -8.87
CA ARG A 118 -6.25 -1.19 -7.42
C ARG A 118 -4.81 -1.18 -6.92
N VAL A 119 -4.52 -0.28 -5.98
CA VAL A 119 -3.23 -0.20 -5.28
C VAL A 119 -3.51 0.05 -3.80
N GLY A 120 -2.97 -0.80 -2.94
CA GLY A 120 -2.98 -0.64 -1.50
C GLY A 120 -1.68 -0.05 -0.98
N LEU A 121 -1.76 0.81 0.03
CA LEU A 121 -0.61 1.19 0.84
C LEU A 121 -0.97 0.97 2.31
N SER A 122 -0.13 0.25 3.04
CA SER A 122 -0.29 0.09 4.48
C SER A 122 0.77 0.85 5.26
N PHE A 123 0.39 1.29 6.44
CA PHE A 123 1.22 2.08 7.34
C PHE A 123 1.07 1.58 8.77
N ASN A 124 2.19 1.47 9.47
CA ASN A 124 2.17 1.41 10.92
C ASN A 124 1.86 2.80 11.46
N ALA A 125 1.01 2.89 12.48
CA ALA A 125 0.68 4.16 13.11
C ALA A 125 0.40 3.99 14.60
N ASP A 126 0.94 4.86 15.43
CA ASP A 126 0.70 4.80 16.88
C ASP A 126 -0.73 5.24 17.27
N CYS A 127 -1.52 5.80 16.35
CA CYS A 127 -2.93 6.08 16.55
C CYS A 127 -3.74 4.79 16.71
N ASP A 128 -3.31 3.72 16.02
CA ASP A 128 -3.87 2.38 16.07
C ASP A 128 -2.74 1.34 15.86
N PRO A 129 -2.02 0.95 16.94
CA PRO A 129 -0.90 0.03 16.83
C PRO A 129 -1.28 -1.41 16.46
N GLU A 130 -2.57 -1.77 16.54
CA GLU A 130 -3.04 -3.12 16.23
C GLU A 130 -3.38 -3.26 14.75
N HIS A 131 -3.97 -2.21 14.15
CA HIS A 131 -4.50 -2.29 12.77
C HIS A 131 -3.84 -1.32 11.78
N GLY A 132 -2.99 -0.40 12.23
CA GLY A 132 -2.33 0.56 11.35
C GLY A 132 -3.31 1.43 10.55
N ILE A 133 -2.85 1.91 9.39
CA ILE A 133 -3.65 2.68 8.43
C ILE A 133 -3.50 2.03 7.06
N GLY A 134 -4.62 1.74 6.41
CA GLY A 134 -4.69 1.31 5.01
C GLY A 134 -5.20 2.42 4.10
N VAL A 135 -4.62 2.54 2.91
CA VAL A 135 -5.07 3.42 1.83
C VAL A 135 -5.32 2.59 0.59
N LEU A 136 -6.52 2.66 0.03
CA LEU A 136 -6.85 2.03 -1.25
C LEU A 136 -6.99 3.09 -2.34
N LEU A 137 -6.18 2.93 -3.38
CA LEU A 137 -6.38 3.61 -4.65
C LEU A 137 -7.20 2.72 -5.58
N LYS A 138 -8.16 3.33 -6.28
CA LYS A 138 -8.92 2.73 -7.37
C LYS A 138 -8.82 3.60 -8.60
N ASN A 139 -8.40 3.04 -9.73
CA ASN A 139 -8.20 3.77 -10.99
C ASN A 139 -7.38 5.07 -10.80
N GLY A 140 -6.32 5.00 -9.99
CA GLY A 140 -5.42 6.13 -9.71
C GLY A 140 -6.00 7.24 -8.81
N ASN A 141 -7.09 6.99 -8.08
CA ASN A 141 -7.65 7.95 -7.12
C ASN A 141 -7.81 7.27 -5.76
N ILE A 142 -7.71 8.03 -4.66
CA ILE A 142 -7.99 7.52 -3.32
C ILE A 142 -9.48 7.18 -3.24
N GLU A 143 -9.79 5.90 -3.07
CA GLU A 143 -11.15 5.40 -2.86
C GLU A 143 -11.47 5.41 -1.36
N GLU A 144 -10.54 4.91 -0.53
CA GLU A 144 -10.77 4.71 0.90
C GLU A 144 -9.49 4.86 1.73
N VAL A 145 -9.66 5.34 2.97
CA VAL A 145 -8.63 5.38 4.02
C VAL A 145 -9.29 4.90 5.31
N SER A 146 -8.79 3.82 5.89
CA SER A 146 -9.30 3.25 7.14
C SER A 146 -8.19 2.45 7.83
N THR A 147 -8.54 1.56 8.76
CA THR A 147 -7.62 0.54 9.26
C THR A 147 -7.24 -0.43 8.14
N GLU A 148 -6.04 -1.03 8.24
CA GLU A 148 -5.50 -1.92 7.21
C GLU A 148 -6.43 -3.11 6.92
N ASP A 149 -6.94 -3.74 7.98
CA ASP A 149 -7.81 -4.93 7.92
C ASP A 149 -9.19 -4.69 7.30
N ILE A 150 -9.62 -3.43 7.19
CA ILE A 150 -10.89 -3.07 6.53
C ILE A 150 -10.68 -2.89 5.03
N VAL A 151 -9.51 -2.39 4.61
CA VAL A 151 -9.31 -1.81 3.28
C VAL A 151 -8.45 -2.69 2.37
N LEU A 152 -7.50 -3.45 2.95
CA LEU A 152 -6.45 -4.19 2.23
C LEU A 152 -6.54 -5.69 2.42
#